data_AF-A0ABD2DDF5-F1
#
_entry.id   AF-A0ABD2DDF5-F1
#
_cell.length_a   1.000
_cell.length_b   1.000
_cell.length_c   1.000
_cell.angle_alpha   90.00
_cell.angle_beta   90.00
_cell.angle_gamma   90.00
#
_symmetry.space_group_name_H-M   'P 1'
#
loop_
_entity.id
_entity.type
_entity.pdbx_description
1 polymer ?
#
loop_
_entity_poly.entity_id
_entity_poly.type
_entity_poly.pdbx_seq_one_letter_code
_entity_poly.pdbx_strand_id
1 'polypeptide(L)'
;MAQKPKVDPHVGRLGYLQALVTEFQETESQDAKEQVLANLANFAYDPSNYQYLRQLQVLDLFLDSLSEENETLVEFAIARFPVPSTVVFSASNPSLRSSA
;
A
#
# COMPACT_ATOMS: atom_id res chain seq x y z
N MET A 1 1.09 7.31 17.88
CA MET A 1 1.88 8.12 16.92
C MET A 1 2.43 7.15 15.90
N ALA A 2 1.86 7.11 14.69
CA ALA A 2 2.33 6.24 13.62
C ALA A 2 3.69 6.76 13.12
N GLN A 3 4.74 6.00 13.31
CA GLN A 3 6.03 6.31 12.70
C GLN A 3 5.91 6.02 11.20
N LYS A 4 6.12 7.05 10.37
CA LYS A 4 6.21 6.89 8.92
C LYS A 4 7.30 5.86 8.58
N PRO A 5 7.09 4.97 7.61
CA PRO A 5 8.13 4.07 7.16
C PRO A 5 9.30 4.89 6.62
N LYS A 6 10.49 4.70 7.21
CA LYS A 6 11.76 5.22 6.69
C LYS A 6 12.16 4.35 5.51
N VAL A 7 11.52 4.54 4.36
CA VAL A 7 12.02 3.90 3.13
C VAL A 7 13.21 4.72 2.64
N ASP A 8 14.40 4.14 2.72
CA ASP A 8 15.60 4.75 2.17
C ASP A 8 15.38 5.06 0.67
N PRO A 9 15.70 6.25 0.16
CA PRO A 9 15.49 6.60 -1.24
C PRO A 9 16.32 5.75 -2.23
N HIS A 10 17.19 4.86 -1.73
CA HIS A 10 18.06 3.98 -2.51
C HIS A 10 17.54 2.54 -2.69
N VAL A 11 16.42 2.12 -2.07
CA VAL A 11 16.03 0.68 -2.08
C VAL A 11 15.40 0.22 -3.42
N GLY A 12 15.22 1.12 -4.39
CA GLY A 12 14.60 0.80 -5.67
C GLY A 12 13.15 0.31 -5.54
N ARG A 13 12.52 -0.08 -6.65
CA ARG A 13 11.09 -0.42 -6.63
C ARG A 13 10.79 -1.69 -5.86
N LEU A 14 11.60 -2.73 -6.03
CA LEU A 14 11.44 -3.99 -5.32
C LEU A 14 11.56 -3.79 -3.79
N GLY A 15 12.56 -3.04 -3.34
CA GLY A 15 12.76 -2.79 -1.92
C GLY A 15 11.65 -1.94 -1.30
N TYR A 16 11.11 -0.96 -2.04
CA TYR A 16 9.95 -0.20 -1.58
C TYR A 16 8.71 -1.10 -1.41
N LEU A 17 8.41 -1.96 -2.38
CA LEU A 17 7.30 -2.92 -2.28
C LEU A 17 7.51 -3.92 -1.14
N GLN A 18 8.74 -4.38 -0.92
CA GLN A 18 9.08 -5.26 0.20
C GLN A 18 8.81 -4.57 1.54
N ALA A 19 9.20 -3.30 1.68
CA ALA A 19 8.94 -2.53 2.90
C ALA A 19 7.45 -2.43 3.21
N LEU A 20 6.60 -2.23 2.19
CA LEU A 20 5.15 -2.26 2.35
C LEU A 20 4.65 -3.63 2.84
N VAL A 21 5.09 -4.73 2.21
CA VAL A 21 4.69 -6.09 2.65
C VAL A 21 5.09 -6.34 4.10
N THR A 22 6.33 -5.98 4.48
CA THR A 22 6.80 -6.11 5.86
C THR A 22 5.95 -5.26 6.82
N GLU A 23 5.66 -4.01 6.47
CA GLU A 23 4.83 -3.13 7.32
C GLU A 23 3.43 -3.69 7.52
N PHE A 24 2.79 -4.23 6.48
CA PHE A 24 1.47 -4.86 6.59
C PHE A 24 1.46 -6.05 7.55
N GLN A 25 2.52 -6.87 7.51
CA GLN A 25 2.65 -8.08 8.32
C GLN A 25 3.02 -7.79 9.77
N GLU A 26 3.85 -6.78 10.02
CA GLU A 26 4.38 -6.46 11.35
C GLU A 26 3.51 -5.48 12.14
N THR A 27 2.69 -4.66 11.48
CA THR A 27 1.89 -3.65 12.17
C THR A 27 0.67 -4.26 12.87
N GLU A 28 0.42 -3.84 14.10
CA GLU A 28 -0.82 -4.12 14.83
C GLU A 28 -1.91 -3.06 14.57
N SER A 29 -1.57 -1.95 13.91
CA SER A 29 -2.49 -0.86 13.62
C SER A 29 -3.35 -1.17 12.40
N GLN A 30 -4.68 -1.27 12.60
CA GLN A 30 -5.65 -1.51 11.53
C GLN A 30 -5.61 -0.41 10.47
N ASP A 31 -5.58 0.86 10.90
CA ASP A 31 -5.41 1.99 9.99
C ASP A 31 -4.17 1.79 9.11
N ALA A 32 -3.02 1.42 9.69
CA ALA A 32 -1.78 1.22 8.95
C ALA A 32 -1.88 0.06 7.95
N LYS A 33 -2.58 -1.02 8.29
CA LYS A 33 -2.84 -2.12 7.35
C LYS A 33 -3.66 -1.64 6.16
N GLU A 34 -4.73 -0.89 6.40
CA GLU A 34 -5.54 -0.28 5.35
C GLU A 34 -4.71 0.62 4.44
N GLN A 35 -3.84 1.44 5.06
CA GLN A 35 -2.93 2.34 4.35
C GLN A 35 -2.00 1.59 3.40
N VAL A 36 -1.36 0.56 3.92
CA VAL A 36 -0.38 -0.23 3.18
C VAL A 36 -1.05 -1.04 2.08
N LEU A 37 -2.21 -1.67 2.36
CA LEU A 37 -2.94 -2.47 1.38
C LEU A 37 -3.46 -1.61 0.23
N ALA A 38 -3.97 -0.40 0.51
CA ALA A 38 -4.37 0.56 -0.52
C ALA A 38 -3.19 0.96 -1.41
N ASN A 39 -2.00 1.16 -0.82
CA ASN A 39 -0.78 1.43 -1.60
C ASN A 39 -0.41 0.24 -2.48
N LEU A 40 -0.39 -0.98 -1.95
CA LEU A 40 -0.12 -2.21 -2.72
C LEU A 40 -1.12 -2.38 -3.87
N ALA A 41 -2.41 -2.12 -3.64
CA ALA A 41 -3.46 -2.16 -4.67
C ALA A 41 -3.20 -1.12 -5.78
N ASN A 42 -2.80 0.10 -5.43
CA ASN A 42 -2.39 1.11 -6.41
C ASN A 42 -1.17 0.68 -7.23
N PHE A 43 -0.18 0.01 -6.63
CA PHE A 43 0.97 -0.53 -7.38
C PHE A 43 0.59 -1.70 -8.29
N ALA A 44 -0.39 -2.52 -7.90
CA ALA A 44 -0.87 -3.65 -8.69
C ALA A 44 -1.57 -3.23 -9.99
N TYR A 45 -2.03 -1.98 -10.09
CA TYR A 45 -2.65 -1.45 -11.30
C TYR A 45 -1.67 -1.30 -12.47
N ASP A 46 -0.37 -1.14 -12.20
CA ASP A 46 0.68 -1.05 -13.23
C ASP A 46 1.29 -2.44 -13.51
N PRO A 47 1.13 -2.99 -14.73
CA PRO A 47 1.67 -4.30 -15.09
C PRO A 47 3.18 -4.43 -14.93
N SER A 48 3.94 -3.32 -14.99
CA SER A 48 5.40 -3.34 -14.80
C SER A 48 5.80 -3.82 -13.40
N ASN A 49 4.90 -3.71 -12.42
CA ASN A 49 5.12 -4.13 -11.04
C ASN A 49 4.77 -5.61 -10.81
N TYR A 50 4.06 -6.26 -11.74
CA TYR A 50 3.55 -7.62 -11.55
C TYR A 50 4.64 -8.63 -11.18
N GLN A 51 5.82 -8.52 -11.79
CA GLN A 51 6.96 -9.40 -11.47
C GLN A 51 7.40 -9.28 -10.01
N TYR A 52 7.42 -8.06 -9.46
CA TYR A 52 7.81 -7.81 -8.07
C TYR A 52 6.72 -8.27 -7.11
N LEU A 53 5.45 -8.01 -7.45
CA LEU A 53 4.31 -8.43 -6.65
C LEU A 53 4.21 -9.95 -6.52
N ARG A 54 4.54 -10.69 -7.60
CA ARG A 54 4.67 -12.15 -7.54
C ARG A 54 5.86 -12.60 -6.70
N GLN A 55 7.01 -11.96 -6.87
CA GLN A 55 8.22 -12.29 -6.09
C GLN A 55 8.01 -12.08 -4.59
N LEU A 56 7.23 -11.08 -4.21
CA LEU A 56 6.92 -10.73 -2.81
C LEU A 56 5.63 -11.38 -2.28
N GLN A 57 5.00 -12.27 -3.06
CA GLN A 57 3.75 -12.94 -2.68
C GLN A 57 2.58 -12.00 -2.31
N VAL A 58 2.51 -10.81 -2.93
CA VAL A 58 1.44 -9.85 -2.67
C VAL A 58 0.07 -10.38 -3.11
N LEU A 59 0.04 -11.29 -4.09
CA LEU A 59 -1.20 -11.95 -4.52
C LEU A 59 -1.82 -12.78 -3.39
N ASP A 60 -1.00 -13.54 -2.67
CA ASP A 60 -1.46 -14.35 -1.53
C ASP A 60 -1.96 -13.42 -0.42
N LEU A 61 -1.24 -12.31 -0.16
CA LEU A 61 -1.65 -11.28 0.81
C LEU A 61 -3.02 -10.67 0.46
N PHE A 62 -3.29 -10.39 -0.82
CA PHE A 62 -4.62 -9.93 -1.23
C PHE A 62 -5.69 -10.98 -0.99
N LEU A 63 -5.43 -12.25 -1.30
CA LEU A 63 -6.39 -13.34 -1.06
C LEU A 63 -6.67 -13.55 0.42
N ASP A 64 -5.64 -13.49 1.26
CA ASP A 64 -5.77 -13.60 2.72
C ASP A 64 -6.61 -12.45 3.28
N SER A 65 -6.41 -11.23 2.75
CA SER A 65 -7.16 -10.03 3.14
C SER A 65 -8.66 -10.11 2.81
N LEU A 66 -9.09 -11.02 1.92
CA LEU A 66 -10.52 -11.25 1.65
C LEU A 66 -11.24 -11.98 2.78
N SER A 67 -10.49 -12.60 3.69
CA SER A 67 -11.04 -13.33 4.84
C SER A 67 -11.05 -12.50 6.13
N GLU A 68 -10.61 -11.23 6.06
CA GLU A 68 -10.60 -10.32 7.20
C GLU A 68 -12.02 -9.82 7.53
N GLU A 69 -12.28 -9.56 8.81
CA GLU A 69 -13.55 -8.95 9.25
C GLU A 69 -13.65 -7.46 8.89
N ASN A 70 -12.50 -6.81 8.66
CA ASN A 70 -12.44 -5.40 8.27
C ASN A 70 -12.84 -5.23 6.79
N GLU A 71 -14.06 -4.75 6.57
CA GLU A 71 -14.62 -4.51 5.23
C GLU A 71 -13.72 -3.63 4.35
N THR A 72 -13.03 -2.64 4.93
CA THR A 72 -12.11 -1.76 4.21
C THR A 72 -10.92 -2.54 3.62
N LEU A 73 -10.36 -3.50 4.36
CA LEU A 73 -9.28 -4.36 3.86
C LEU A 73 -9.77 -5.24 2.71
N VAL A 74 -10.97 -5.80 2.84
CA VAL A 74 -11.61 -6.61 1.79
C VAL A 74 -11.81 -5.77 0.53
N GLU A 75 -12.31 -4.53 0.66
CA GLU A 75 -12.48 -3.62 -0.47
C GLU A 75 -11.16 -3.31 -1.18
N PHE A 76 -10.11 -2.96 -0.43
CA PHE A 76 -8.80 -2.68 -1.03
C PHE A 76 -8.17 -3.91 -1.68
N ALA A 77 -8.36 -5.11 -1.12
CA ALA A 77 -7.85 -6.36 -1.70
C ALA A 77 -8.43 -6.67 -3.09
N ILE A 78 -9.68 -6.27 -3.36
CA ILE A 78 -10.30 -6.37 -4.69
C ILE A 78 -10.13 -5.09 -5.54
N ALA A 79 -9.25 -4.17 -5.12
CA ALA A 79 -9.02 -2.87 -5.73
C ALA A 79 -10.31 -2.02 -5.86
N ARG A 80 -11.27 -2.20 -4.95
CA ARG A 80 -12.42 -1.31 -4.79
C ARG A 80 -11.98 -0.14 -3.93
N PHE A 81 -11.96 1.06 -4.51
CA PHE A 81 -11.82 2.29 -3.75
C PHE A 81 -13.20 2.92 -3.56
N PRO A 82 -13.63 3.22 -2.32
CA PRO A 82 -14.79 4.08 -2.13
C PRO A 82 -14.46 5.47 -2.71
N VAL A 83 -15.19 5.88 -3.74
CA VAL A 83 -15.19 7.27 -4.25
C VAL A 83 -16.33 8.02 -3.55
N PRO A 84 -16.17 9.31 -3.17
CA PRO A 84 -15.37 10.31 -3.88
C PRO A 84 -14.38 11.13 -3.00
N SER A 85 -13.26 11.51 -3.61
CA SER A 85 -12.31 12.55 -3.19
C SER A 85 -11.53 12.26 -1.89
N THR A 86 -10.20 12.26 -1.98
CA THR A 86 -9.26 12.28 -0.84
C THR A 86 -8.97 10.96 -0.10
N VAL A 87 -8.63 9.90 -0.81
CA VAL A 87 -7.42 9.15 -0.38
C VAL A 87 -6.21 9.77 -1.07
N VAL A 88 -5.98 11.06 -0.75
CA VAL A 88 -4.62 11.60 -0.82
C VAL A 88 -3.94 10.99 0.39
N PHE A 89 -3.21 9.90 0.18
CA PHE A 89 -2.20 9.49 1.15
C PHE A 89 -1.33 10.70 1.44
N SER A 90 -1.44 11.25 2.65
CA SER A 90 -0.94 12.56 3.04
C SER A 90 0.44 12.87 2.48
N ALA A 91 0.47 13.68 1.41
CA ALA A 91 1.62 14.48 1.04
C ALA A 91 1.79 15.55 2.12
N SER A 92 2.42 15.19 3.24
CA SER A 92 3.02 16.15 4.17
C SER A 92 4.30 16.73 3.54
N ASN A 93 4.22 17.26 2.32
CA ASN A 93 5.29 18.04 1.71
C ASN A 93 4.68 19.19 0.86
N PRO A 94 4.56 20.40 1.42
CA PRO A 94 4.05 21.56 0.68
C PRO A 94 4.99 22.04 -0.44
N SER A 95 6.21 21.51 -0.55
CA SER A 95 7.21 21.99 -1.53
C SER A 95 7.11 21.38 -2.93
N LEU A 96 6.20 20.43 -3.19
CA LEU A 96 6.04 19.79 -4.52
C LEU A 96 4.75 20.20 -5.25
N ARG A 97 4.03 21.22 -4.78
CA ARG A 97 2.83 21.76 -5.46
C ARG A 97 3.12 22.79 -6.55
N SER A 98 4.39 23.06 -6.86
CA SER A 98 4.75 23.89 -8.01
C SER A 98 5.39 22.99 -9.06
N SER A 99 4.87 23.08 -10.29
CA SER A 99 5.19 22.27 -11.48
C SER A 99 4.28 21.07 -11.76
N ALA A 100 3.00 21.37 -11.97
CA ALA A 100 2.22 20.83 -13.09
C ALA A 100 1.27 21.92 -13.57
#